data_AF-A0A6A6V438-F1
#
_entry.id   AF-A0A6A6V438-F1
#
_cell.length_a   1.000
_cell.length_b   1.000
_cell.length_c   1.000
_cell.angle_alpha   90.00
_cell.angle_beta   90.00
_cell.angle_gamma   90.00
#
_symmetry.space_group_name_H-M   'P 1'
#
loop_
_entity.id
_entity.type
_entity.pdbx_description
1 polymer ?
#
loop_
_entity_poly.entity_id
_entity_poly.type
_entity_poly.pdbx_seq_one_letter_code
_entity_poly.pdbx_strand_id
1 'polypeptide(L)'
;MLSRNLPRAAVRASRPLCEALPRSFTKLPTRPCVSPLTHQQQLGRRHRSTIGTIFKENTKRNPIIFPFAVGCVAVVATFAIIYVPWYYKNVIVAPYHNFPEPVAKKLRRAIYYSRGSNLDLREANKYFRQALAAATELGMDPFSPEILGVKYAISNLFEQQGNFPLACDVLEIMRVDCQRWVREFGDKHRLDGDRSRVLKVLVQLDVKLGELYMSKYMNQPEDAEKRLVEAVETALSEKLRREKDGVKEGEGDWLNEQELGGALESLGSCYEMNNNHYLATPLFLQALTLCPPKSCHAVVLMNNISSSLAQSTPPPVSPSSTTTTSPSHFPTTPAPDRATLLTQATQWAQKAIALAADIAPPNRDEECDLGCAVATHNLAEFLEMQGRFKEARLKYEEARSVAKAIGFQEGVERAGEGVKRVGGKM
;
A
#
# COMPACT_ATOMS: atom_id res chain seq x y z
N MET A 1 22.80 -11.76 21.95
CA MET A 1 21.41 -11.27 22.04
C MET A 1 21.19 -10.40 20.82
N LEU A 2 20.67 -11.00 19.74
CA LEU A 2 20.57 -10.37 18.41
C LEU A 2 19.27 -9.57 18.35
N SER A 3 19.36 -8.33 17.86
CA SER A 3 18.21 -7.48 17.60
C SER A 3 17.40 -8.07 16.45
N ARG A 4 16.09 -8.25 16.68
CA ARG A 4 15.11 -8.67 15.68
C ARG A 4 15.18 -7.77 14.42
N ASN A 5 14.92 -8.40 13.28
CA ASN A 5 14.82 -7.78 11.95
C ASN A 5 13.97 -6.49 11.97
N LEU A 6 14.39 -5.50 11.17
CA LEU A 6 13.70 -4.22 10.93
C LEU A 6 12.25 -4.45 10.46
N PRO A 7 11.21 -4.00 11.17
CA PRO A 7 9.88 -3.85 10.59
C PRO A 7 9.76 -2.52 9.85
N ARG A 8 9.09 -2.57 8.68
CA ARG A 8 8.81 -1.46 7.76
C ARG A 8 8.19 -0.24 8.48
N ALA A 9 8.67 0.96 8.14
CA ALA A 9 8.22 2.23 8.70
C ALA A 9 6.76 2.54 8.32
N ALA A 10 5.89 2.72 9.32
CA ALA A 10 4.55 3.28 9.17
C ALA A 10 4.54 4.73 9.69
N VAL A 11 4.12 5.67 8.85
CA VAL A 11 3.99 7.10 9.19
C VAL A 11 2.69 7.33 9.96
N ARG A 12 2.75 7.94 11.15
CA ARG A 12 1.57 8.34 11.94
C ARG A 12 1.72 9.75 12.54
N ALA A 13 0.54 10.39 12.68
CA ALA A 13 0.16 11.56 13.50
C ALA A 13 0.26 12.92 12.77
N SER A 14 -0.67 13.90 12.94
CA SER A 14 -1.55 14.23 14.07
C SER A 14 -2.70 15.18 13.65
N ARG A 15 -3.77 15.24 14.44
CA ARG A 15 -4.85 16.27 14.41
C ARG A 15 -4.67 17.23 15.59
N PRO A 16 -5.20 18.46 15.53
CA PRO A 16 -5.66 19.15 16.72
C PRO A 16 -7.20 19.31 16.75
N LEU A 17 -7.68 19.23 17.99
CA LEU A 17 -9.05 19.44 18.47
C LEU A 17 -9.30 20.94 18.63
N CYS A 18 -10.51 21.42 18.32
CA CYS A 18 -10.99 22.68 18.89
C CYS A 18 -12.50 22.63 19.13
N GLU A 19 -12.86 23.08 20.31
CA GLU A 19 -14.15 22.99 20.98
C GLU A 19 -14.82 24.37 20.94
N ALA A 20 -16.12 24.43 20.67
CA ALA A 20 -16.89 25.67 20.77
C ALA A 20 -18.28 25.38 21.34
N LEU A 21 -18.55 25.91 22.53
CA LEU A 21 -19.89 26.05 23.12
C LEU A 21 -20.40 27.50 22.95
N PRO A 22 -21.72 27.71 23.02
CA PRO A 22 -22.45 28.80 22.37
C PRO A 22 -22.90 29.89 23.35
N ARG A 23 -23.27 31.07 22.85
CA ARG A 23 -24.12 32.00 23.63
C ARG A 23 -25.16 32.75 22.80
N SER A 24 -26.29 32.90 23.47
CA SER A 24 -27.63 33.27 23.04
C SER A 24 -28.00 34.72 23.38
N PHE A 25 -29.07 35.15 22.72
CA PHE A 25 -29.90 36.35 22.87
C PHE A 25 -30.14 36.90 24.29
N THR A 26 -30.28 38.23 24.38
CA THR A 26 -31.05 38.94 25.42
C THR A 26 -31.92 40.06 24.82
N LYS A 27 -33.07 40.31 25.47
CA LYS A 27 -34.24 41.12 25.06
C LYS A 27 -34.38 42.43 25.88
N LEU A 28 -34.94 43.49 25.24
CA LEU A 28 -35.93 44.54 25.69
C LEU A 28 -35.69 45.36 26.99
N PRO A 29 -36.18 46.63 27.19
CA PRO A 29 -37.57 47.16 26.98
C PRO A 29 -37.69 48.64 26.46
N THR A 30 -38.73 49.10 25.73
CA THR A 30 -40.11 49.63 26.05
C THR A 30 -40.26 50.84 27.00
N ARG A 31 -40.67 52.04 26.48
CA ARG A 31 -41.70 53.00 27.01
C ARG A 31 -41.83 54.34 26.20
N PRO A 32 -42.88 55.19 26.38
CA PRO A 32 -43.83 55.51 25.30
C PRO A 32 -44.00 57.00 24.90
N CYS A 33 -44.93 57.20 23.96
CA CYS A 33 -45.29 58.34 23.11
C CYS A 33 -46.13 59.47 23.76
N VAL A 34 -45.96 60.71 23.30
CA VAL A 34 -47.00 61.78 23.26
C VAL A 34 -46.82 62.65 21.99
N SER A 35 -47.92 62.85 21.26
CA SER A 35 -48.16 63.54 19.96
C SER A 35 -48.23 65.09 20.09
N PRO A 36 -48.63 65.91 19.08
CA PRO A 36 -48.79 65.72 17.62
C PRO A 36 -48.22 66.89 16.77
N LEU A 37 -47.98 66.70 15.46
CA LEU A 37 -48.06 67.78 14.46
C LEU A 37 -48.36 67.15 13.09
N THR A 38 -49.45 67.60 12.49
CA THR A 38 -49.95 67.18 11.19
C THR A 38 -48.98 67.59 10.07
N HIS A 39 -48.20 66.64 9.57
CA HIS A 39 -47.83 66.62 8.16
C HIS A 39 -47.76 65.17 7.70
N GLN A 40 -48.70 64.80 6.85
CA GLN A 40 -48.76 63.55 6.13
C GLN A 40 -47.39 63.26 5.49
N GLN A 41 -46.64 62.29 6.01
CA GLN A 41 -45.50 61.70 5.31
C GLN A 41 -45.87 60.30 4.86
N GLN A 42 -45.79 60.16 3.54
CA GLN A 42 -46.33 59.09 2.74
C GLN A 42 -45.61 57.77 3.02
N LEU A 43 -46.41 56.70 3.02
CA LEU A 43 -45.98 55.30 2.90
C LEU A 43 -44.80 55.15 1.94
N GLY A 44 -43.69 54.58 2.43
CA GLY A 44 -42.50 54.27 1.64
C GLY A 44 -42.84 53.34 0.48
N ARG A 45 -42.90 53.92 -0.72
CA ARG A 45 -43.03 53.24 -2.01
C ARG A 45 -41.93 52.19 -2.17
N ARG A 46 -42.30 50.93 -2.42
CA ARG A 46 -41.41 49.94 -3.07
C ARG A 46 -40.99 50.50 -4.43
N HIS A 47 -39.74 50.92 -4.56
CA HIS A 47 -39.21 51.39 -5.83
C HIS A 47 -39.00 50.17 -6.74
N ARG A 48 -39.88 50.03 -7.75
CA ARG A 48 -39.72 49.06 -8.84
C ARG A 48 -38.68 49.62 -9.81
N SER A 49 -37.40 49.53 -9.47
CA SER A 49 -36.31 49.87 -10.39
C SER A 49 -35.91 48.65 -11.20
N THR A 50 -35.90 48.78 -12.52
CA THR A 50 -35.45 47.76 -13.47
C THR A 50 -33.95 47.53 -13.30
N ILE A 51 -33.50 46.28 -13.33
CA ILE A 51 -32.07 45.90 -13.13
C ILE A 51 -31.13 46.76 -14.00
N GLY A 52 -31.52 47.06 -15.23
CA GLY A 52 -30.75 47.90 -16.15
C GLY A 52 -30.57 49.36 -15.69
N THR A 53 -31.54 49.96 -14.99
CA THR A 53 -31.39 51.33 -14.48
C THR A 53 -30.43 51.38 -13.29
N ILE A 54 -30.45 50.35 -12.43
CA ILE A 54 -29.51 50.20 -11.30
C ILE A 54 -28.07 50.00 -11.79
N PHE A 55 -27.86 49.12 -12.78
CA PHE A 55 -26.54 48.91 -13.38
C PHE A 55 -26.01 50.18 -14.02
N LYS A 56 -26.84 50.89 -14.80
CA LYS A 56 -26.44 52.14 -15.47
C LYS A 56 -26.11 53.24 -14.47
N GLU A 57 -26.83 53.33 -13.36
CA GLU A 57 -26.58 54.31 -12.31
C GLU A 57 -25.28 54.00 -11.53
N ASN A 58 -25.04 52.74 -11.19
CA ASN A 58 -23.85 52.31 -10.45
C ASN A 58 -22.57 52.37 -11.30
N THR A 59 -22.63 52.04 -12.60
CA THR A 59 -21.51 52.23 -13.53
C THR A 59 -21.16 53.71 -13.69
N LYS A 60 -22.15 54.61 -13.64
CA LYS A 60 -21.91 56.06 -13.69
C LYS A 60 -21.28 56.61 -12.41
N ARG A 61 -21.66 56.10 -11.24
CA ARG A 61 -21.10 56.51 -9.94
C ARG A 61 -19.65 56.03 -9.77
N ASN A 62 -19.36 54.78 -10.14
CA ASN A 62 -18.03 54.16 -10.00
C ASN A 62 -17.60 53.50 -11.33
N PRO A 63 -17.00 54.24 -12.28
CA PRO A 63 -16.76 53.77 -13.64
C PRO A 63 -15.71 52.66 -13.77
N ILE A 64 -14.84 52.48 -12.78
CA ILE A 64 -13.75 51.49 -12.82
C ILE A 64 -14.07 50.29 -11.91
N ILE A 65 -14.43 50.54 -10.66
CA ILE A 65 -14.60 49.51 -9.64
C ILE A 65 -15.82 48.63 -9.93
N PHE A 66 -16.93 49.21 -10.38
CA PHE A 66 -18.17 48.49 -10.63
C PHE A 66 -18.07 47.47 -11.79
N PRO A 67 -17.61 47.83 -13.01
CA PRO A 67 -17.45 46.83 -14.08
C PRO A 67 -16.38 45.78 -13.76
N PHE A 68 -15.32 46.15 -13.03
CA PHE A 68 -14.32 45.19 -12.56
C PHE A 68 -14.95 44.15 -11.62
N ALA A 69 -15.73 44.59 -10.62
CA ALA A 69 -16.42 43.70 -9.70
C ALA A 69 -17.43 42.79 -10.42
N VAL A 70 -18.20 43.33 -11.37
CA VAL A 70 -19.13 42.53 -12.21
C VAL A 70 -18.37 41.52 -13.06
N GLY A 71 -17.22 41.89 -13.63
CA GLY A 71 -16.34 40.99 -14.38
C GLY A 71 -15.81 39.85 -13.50
N CYS A 72 -15.33 40.14 -12.30
CA CYS A 72 -14.89 39.11 -11.34
C CYS A 72 -16.02 38.14 -10.99
N VAL A 73 -17.23 38.64 -10.72
CA VAL A 73 -18.40 37.81 -10.43
C VAL A 73 -18.78 36.94 -11.64
N ALA A 74 -18.75 37.51 -12.86
CA ALA A 74 -19.03 36.76 -14.08
C ALA A 74 -18.01 35.64 -14.32
N VAL A 75 -16.71 35.91 -14.13
CA VAL A 75 -15.65 34.89 -14.27
C VAL A 75 -15.85 33.75 -13.25
N VAL A 76 -16.11 34.07 -11.99
CA VAL A 76 -16.36 33.05 -10.95
C VAL A 76 -17.63 32.25 -11.28
N ALA A 77 -18.69 32.90 -11.74
CA ALA A 77 -19.94 32.24 -12.12
C ALA A 77 -19.73 31.31 -13.33
N THR A 78 -19.05 31.76 -14.38
CA THR A 78 -18.71 30.94 -15.55
C THR A 78 -17.82 29.77 -15.17
N PHE A 79 -16.80 30.00 -14.32
CA PHE A 79 -15.97 28.93 -13.79
C PHE A 79 -16.80 27.91 -13.02
N ALA A 80 -17.71 28.32 -12.13
CA ALA A 80 -18.57 27.40 -11.40
C ALA A 80 -19.51 26.60 -12.33
N ILE A 81 -20.09 27.24 -13.35
CA ILE A 81 -20.97 26.60 -14.33
C ILE A 81 -20.24 25.53 -15.15
N ILE A 82 -18.95 25.71 -15.43
CA ILE A 82 -18.14 24.71 -16.16
C ILE A 82 -17.58 23.66 -15.19
N TYR A 83 -17.03 24.10 -14.07
CA TYR A 83 -16.32 23.26 -13.11
C TYR A 83 -17.24 22.31 -12.36
N VAL A 84 -18.43 22.74 -11.93
CA VAL A 84 -19.34 21.87 -11.13
C VAL A 84 -19.83 20.66 -11.95
N PRO A 85 -20.36 20.82 -13.19
CA PRO A 85 -20.70 19.67 -14.03
C PRO A 85 -19.48 18.83 -14.39
N TRP A 86 -18.33 19.46 -14.66
CA TRP A 86 -17.08 18.73 -14.94
C TRP A 86 -16.65 17.89 -13.74
N TYR A 87 -16.70 18.43 -12.53
CA TYR A 87 -16.37 17.75 -11.29
C TYR A 87 -17.36 16.62 -11.01
N TYR A 88 -18.66 16.86 -11.16
CA TYR A 88 -19.68 15.82 -10.97
C TYR A 88 -19.47 14.66 -11.95
N LYS A 89 -19.27 14.96 -13.24
CA LYS A 89 -19.08 13.93 -14.27
C LYS A 89 -17.77 13.16 -14.09
N ASN A 90 -16.65 13.86 -13.91
CA ASN A 90 -15.31 13.25 -13.94
C ASN A 90 -14.82 12.75 -12.58
N VAL A 91 -15.23 13.37 -11.48
CA VAL A 91 -14.74 13.00 -10.13
C VAL A 91 -15.74 12.12 -9.39
N ILE A 92 -17.04 12.38 -9.53
CA ILE A 92 -18.08 11.63 -8.79
C ILE A 92 -18.61 10.45 -9.59
N VAL A 93 -18.91 10.62 -10.87
CA VAL A 93 -19.55 9.57 -11.69
C VAL A 93 -18.54 8.68 -12.40
N ALA A 94 -17.50 9.24 -13.02
CA ALA A 94 -16.56 8.48 -13.83
C ALA A 94 -15.91 7.28 -13.09
N PRO A 95 -15.54 7.33 -11.80
CA PRO A 95 -14.99 6.16 -11.12
C PRO A 95 -15.94 4.97 -10.99
N TYR A 96 -17.25 5.17 -11.17
CA TYR A 96 -18.29 4.16 -10.96
C TYR A 96 -19.00 3.75 -12.26
N HIS A 97 -18.46 4.09 -13.43
CA HIS A 97 -19.10 3.82 -14.72
C HIS A 97 -19.36 2.33 -15.01
N ASN A 98 -18.56 1.42 -14.43
CA ASN A 98 -18.76 -0.03 -14.55
C ASN A 98 -19.88 -0.57 -13.64
N PHE A 99 -20.41 0.26 -12.73
CA PHE A 99 -21.48 -0.14 -11.83
C PHE A 99 -22.83 0.42 -12.32
N PRO A 100 -23.91 -0.38 -12.25
CA PRO A 100 -25.25 0.15 -12.47
C PRO A 100 -25.56 1.22 -11.42
N GLU A 101 -26.29 2.27 -11.81
CA GLU A 101 -26.60 3.43 -10.97
C GLU A 101 -27.09 3.10 -9.54
N PRO A 102 -27.99 2.11 -9.29
CA PRO A 102 -28.37 1.72 -7.92
C PRO A 102 -27.20 1.24 -7.06
N VAL A 103 -26.22 0.54 -7.64
CA VAL A 103 -25.01 0.07 -6.94
C VAL A 103 -24.06 1.24 -6.75
N ALA A 104 -23.79 2.00 -7.81
CA ALA A 104 -22.90 3.18 -7.78
C ALA A 104 -23.34 4.22 -6.73
N LYS A 105 -24.64 4.46 -6.58
CA LYS A 105 -25.19 5.37 -5.57
C LYS A 105 -24.89 4.91 -4.14
N LYS A 106 -24.99 3.61 -3.87
CA LYS A 106 -24.67 3.03 -2.55
C LYS A 106 -23.17 3.04 -2.29
N LEU A 107 -22.34 2.73 -3.29
CA LEU A 107 -20.88 2.79 -3.19
C LEU A 107 -20.36 4.20 -2.91
N ARG A 108 -20.90 5.23 -3.60
CA ARG A 108 -20.56 6.64 -3.31
C ARG A 108 -20.80 7.01 -1.84
N ARG A 109 -21.92 6.54 -1.27
CA ARG A 109 -22.22 6.72 0.16
C ARG A 109 -21.27 5.94 1.06
N ALA A 110 -20.96 4.69 0.73
CA ALA A 110 -20.00 3.89 1.48
C ALA A 110 -18.62 4.58 1.55
N ILE A 111 -18.14 5.07 0.41
CA ILE A 111 -16.87 5.79 0.30
C ILE A 111 -16.89 7.13 1.03
N TYR A 112 -18.02 7.83 1.05
CA TYR A 112 -18.17 9.06 1.84
C TYR A 112 -17.94 8.82 3.34
N TYR A 113 -18.44 7.71 3.88
CA TYR A 113 -18.23 7.32 5.28
C TYR A 113 -16.92 6.56 5.54
N SER A 114 -16.14 6.26 4.50
CA SER A 114 -14.89 5.48 4.62
C SER A 114 -13.63 6.35 4.79
N ARG A 115 -13.74 7.68 4.68
CA ARG A 115 -12.58 8.59 4.67
C ARG A 115 -12.91 9.95 5.31
N GLY A 116 -11.87 10.66 5.76
CA GLY A 116 -11.95 12.05 6.18
C GLY A 116 -12.57 12.27 7.57
N SER A 117 -13.25 13.41 7.76
CA SER A 117 -13.89 13.77 9.04
C SER A 117 -15.17 12.99 9.32
N ASN A 118 -15.84 12.47 8.28
CA ASN A 118 -17.11 11.75 8.37
C ASN A 118 -16.91 10.24 8.46
N LEU A 119 -15.73 9.81 8.88
CA LEU A 119 -15.37 8.40 8.98
C LEU A 119 -16.26 7.69 10.01
N ASP A 120 -17.12 6.79 9.55
CA ASP A 120 -17.94 5.90 10.36
C ASP A 120 -17.90 4.50 9.76
N LEU A 121 -17.16 3.61 10.42
CA LEU A 121 -16.94 2.23 9.98
C LEU A 121 -18.27 1.45 9.85
N ARG A 122 -19.23 1.71 10.73
CA ARG A 122 -20.51 0.99 10.76
C ARG A 122 -21.40 1.41 9.60
N GLU A 123 -21.55 2.72 9.38
CA GLU A 123 -22.33 3.23 8.26
C GLU A 123 -21.67 2.92 6.91
N ALA A 124 -20.33 3.00 6.81
CA ALA A 124 -19.62 2.59 5.60
C ALA A 124 -19.88 1.12 5.24
N ASN A 125 -19.70 0.20 6.21
CA ASN A 125 -19.94 -1.23 6.00
C ASN A 125 -21.41 -1.53 5.65
N LYS A 126 -22.37 -0.83 6.27
CA LYS A 126 -23.79 -0.94 5.92
C LYS A 126 -24.05 -0.58 4.46
N TYR A 127 -23.50 0.53 3.96
CA TYR A 127 -23.67 0.90 2.55
C TYR A 127 -22.94 -0.03 1.58
N PHE A 128 -21.77 -0.56 1.96
CA PHE A 128 -21.09 -1.59 1.18
C PHE A 128 -21.93 -2.86 1.05
N ARG A 129 -22.47 -3.38 2.15
CA ARG A 129 -23.36 -4.56 2.14
C ARG A 129 -24.60 -4.32 1.29
N GLN A 130 -25.21 -3.14 1.40
CA GLN A 130 -26.35 -2.77 0.55
C GLN A 130 -25.98 -2.70 -0.93
N ALA A 131 -24.76 -2.26 -1.26
CA ALA A 131 -24.26 -2.19 -2.64
C ALA A 131 -24.07 -3.60 -3.21
N LEU A 132 -23.44 -4.50 -2.45
CA LEU A 132 -23.26 -5.91 -2.83
C LEU A 132 -24.61 -6.61 -3.00
N ALA A 133 -25.59 -6.39 -2.11
CA ALA A 133 -26.92 -6.95 -2.26
C ALA A 133 -27.63 -6.48 -3.56
N ALA A 134 -27.53 -5.19 -3.89
CA ALA A 134 -28.07 -4.68 -5.15
C ALA A 134 -27.33 -5.21 -6.38
N ALA A 135 -26.02 -5.42 -6.29
CA ALA A 135 -25.26 -6.04 -7.37
C ALA A 135 -25.74 -7.47 -7.63
N THR A 136 -26.00 -8.26 -6.57
CA THR A 136 -26.59 -9.60 -6.68
C THR A 136 -28.00 -9.57 -7.28
N GLU A 137 -28.86 -8.65 -6.84
CA GLU A 137 -30.22 -8.49 -7.38
C GLU A 137 -30.23 -8.15 -8.88
N LEU A 138 -29.22 -7.40 -9.33
CA LEU A 138 -29.05 -7.01 -10.73
C LEU A 138 -28.25 -8.03 -11.55
N GLY A 139 -27.86 -9.15 -10.97
CA GLY A 139 -27.16 -10.23 -11.66
C GLY A 139 -25.72 -9.89 -12.06
N MET A 140 -25.04 -8.97 -11.34
CA MET A 140 -23.61 -8.77 -11.55
C MET A 140 -22.84 -10.02 -11.13
N ASP A 141 -21.84 -10.42 -11.91
CA ASP A 141 -20.98 -11.56 -11.57
C ASP A 141 -20.26 -11.32 -10.22
N PRO A 142 -20.45 -12.19 -9.21
CA PRO A 142 -19.78 -12.08 -7.91
C PRO A 142 -18.24 -12.13 -8.00
N PHE A 143 -17.70 -12.69 -9.08
CA PHE A 143 -16.27 -12.83 -9.34
C PHE A 143 -15.75 -11.79 -10.34
N SER A 144 -16.56 -10.82 -10.76
CA SER A 144 -16.10 -9.71 -11.60
C SER A 144 -15.07 -8.84 -10.86
N PRO A 145 -14.15 -8.17 -11.58
CA PRO A 145 -13.20 -7.23 -10.99
C PRO A 145 -13.87 -6.15 -10.13
N GLU A 146 -15.03 -5.68 -10.55
CA GLU A 146 -15.84 -4.67 -9.86
C GLU A 146 -16.26 -5.16 -8.46
N ILE A 147 -16.86 -6.35 -8.38
CA ILE A 147 -17.38 -6.88 -7.12
C ILE A 147 -16.27 -7.35 -6.19
N LEU A 148 -15.24 -8.01 -6.74
CA LEU A 148 -14.05 -8.40 -5.95
C LEU A 148 -13.32 -7.16 -5.43
N GLY A 149 -13.20 -6.10 -6.23
CA GLY A 149 -12.63 -4.82 -5.83
C GLY A 149 -13.41 -4.14 -4.70
N VAL A 150 -14.75 -4.19 -4.73
CA VAL A 150 -15.57 -3.69 -3.61
C VAL A 150 -15.31 -4.48 -2.34
N LYS A 151 -15.26 -5.82 -2.40
CA LYS A 151 -14.98 -6.65 -1.22
C LYS A 151 -13.57 -6.41 -0.67
N TYR A 152 -12.57 -6.26 -1.54
CA TYR A 152 -11.21 -5.88 -1.13
C TYR A 152 -11.18 -4.49 -0.47
N ALA A 153 -11.93 -3.52 -1.00
CA ALA A 153 -12.04 -2.19 -0.39
C ALA A 153 -12.65 -2.21 1.02
N ILE A 154 -13.57 -3.14 1.29
CA ILE A 154 -14.11 -3.37 2.65
C ILE A 154 -13.01 -3.88 3.58
N SER A 155 -12.23 -4.88 3.14
CA SER A 155 -11.10 -5.40 3.93
C SER A 155 -10.05 -4.32 4.20
N ASN A 156 -9.63 -3.58 3.18
CA ASN A 156 -8.70 -2.47 3.32
C ASN A 156 -9.22 -1.36 4.26
N LEU A 157 -10.53 -1.09 4.26
CA LEU A 157 -11.12 -0.17 5.23
C LEU A 157 -10.96 -0.71 6.67
N PHE A 158 -11.21 -1.99 6.92
CA PHE A 158 -10.99 -2.59 8.23
C PHE A 158 -9.52 -2.54 8.65
N GLU A 159 -8.60 -2.84 7.73
CA GLU A 159 -7.16 -2.76 7.94
C GLU A 159 -6.73 -1.34 8.34
N GLN A 160 -7.17 -0.32 7.60
CA GLN A 160 -6.83 1.08 7.90
C GLN A 160 -7.38 1.57 9.25
N GLN A 161 -8.50 1.00 9.70
CA GLN A 161 -9.05 1.26 11.03
C GLN A 161 -8.38 0.41 12.13
N GLY A 162 -7.41 -0.42 11.78
CA GLY A 162 -6.69 -1.30 12.71
C GLY A 162 -7.48 -2.53 13.14
N ASN A 163 -8.59 -2.85 12.47
CA ASN A 163 -9.37 -4.06 12.72
C ASN A 163 -8.89 -5.20 11.80
N PHE A 164 -7.69 -5.69 12.09
CA PHE A 164 -7.04 -6.75 11.31
C PHE A 164 -7.84 -8.06 11.26
N PRO A 165 -8.49 -8.54 12.35
CA PRO A 165 -9.29 -9.76 12.28
C PRO A 165 -10.43 -9.67 11.26
N LEU A 166 -11.22 -8.60 11.28
CA LEU A 166 -12.29 -8.41 10.29
C LEU A 166 -11.75 -8.23 8.86
N ALA A 167 -10.58 -7.61 8.71
CA ALA A 167 -9.93 -7.50 7.41
C ALA A 167 -9.55 -8.88 6.84
N CYS A 168 -8.94 -9.73 7.68
CA CYS A 168 -8.60 -11.11 7.32
C CYS A 168 -9.85 -11.95 7.03
N ASP A 169 -10.89 -11.87 7.86
CA ASP A 169 -12.14 -12.62 7.66
C ASP A 169 -12.76 -12.35 6.28
N VAL A 170 -12.80 -11.08 5.86
CA VAL A 170 -13.32 -10.71 4.53
C VAL A 170 -12.47 -11.32 3.42
N LEU A 171 -11.14 -11.27 3.53
CA LEU A 171 -10.24 -11.82 2.52
C LEU A 171 -10.28 -13.35 2.48
N GLU A 172 -10.36 -14.04 3.62
CA GLU A 172 -10.51 -15.50 3.68
C GLU A 172 -11.82 -15.96 3.04
N ILE A 173 -12.94 -15.26 3.30
CA ILE A 173 -14.21 -15.56 2.63
C ILE A 173 -14.07 -15.38 1.11
N MET A 174 -13.49 -14.26 0.67
CA MET A 174 -13.24 -14.03 -0.76
C MET A 174 -12.36 -15.10 -1.38
N ARG A 175 -11.29 -15.48 -0.69
CA ARG A 175 -10.31 -16.48 -1.11
C ARG A 175 -10.98 -17.85 -1.28
N VAL A 176 -11.71 -18.31 -0.27
CA VAL A 176 -12.44 -19.58 -0.30
C VAL A 176 -13.46 -19.60 -1.43
N ASP A 177 -14.20 -18.50 -1.63
CA ASP A 177 -15.14 -18.38 -2.74
C ASP A 177 -14.44 -18.47 -4.11
N CYS A 178 -13.31 -17.76 -4.30
CA CYS A 178 -12.54 -17.80 -5.54
C CYS A 178 -11.96 -19.18 -5.79
N GLN A 179 -11.39 -19.82 -4.76
CA GLN A 179 -10.84 -21.17 -4.84
C GLN A 179 -11.92 -22.21 -5.18
N ARG A 180 -13.13 -22.08 -4.61
CA ARG A 180 -14.26 -22.92 -4.98
C ARG A 180 -14.66 -22.69 -6.44
N TRP A 181 -14.78 -21.43 -6.85
CA TRP A 181 -15.17 -21.09 -8.22
C TRP A 181 -14.17 -21.63 -9.27
N VAL A 182 -12.86 -21.50 -9.03
CA VAL A 182 -11.83 -22.05 -9.91
C VAL A 182 -11.93 -23.58 -9.99
N ARG A 183 -12.18 -24.27 -8.88
CA ARG A 183 -12.31 -25.73 -8.85
C ARG A 183 -13.57 -26.24 -9.58
N GLU A 184 -14.70 -25.56 -9.42
CA GLU A 184 -15.99 -26.00 -9.96
C GLU A 184 -16.22 -25.56 -11.40
N PHE A 185 -15.78 -24.36 -11.76
CA PHE A 185 -16.09 -23.72 -13.04
C PHE A 185 -14.85 -23.41 -13.89
N GLY A 186 -13.64 -23.49 -13.35
CA GLY A 186 -12.41 -23.07 -14.04
C GLY A 186 -12.19 -23.76 -15.38
N ASP A 187 -12.48 -25.06 -15.50
CA ASP A 187 -12.30 -25.78 -16.77
C ASP A 187 -13.19 -25.25 -17.91
N LYS A 188 -14.37 -24.72 -17.59
CA LYS A 188 -15.29 -24.11 -18.56
C LYS A 188 -14.82 -22.71 -18.97
N HIS A 189 -14.20 -21.99 -18.04
CA HIS A 189 -13.71 -20.62 -18.21
C HIS A 189 -12.22 -20.54 -18.59
N ARG A 190 -11.72 -21.55 -19.30
CA ARG A 190 -10.31 -21.56 -19.76
C ARG A 190 -10.08 -20.69 -20.99
N LEU A 191 -11.10 -20.48 -21.82
CA LEU A 191 -11.00 -19.78 -23.11
C LEU A 191 -11.57 -18.35 -23.10
N ASP A 192 -12.17 -17.92 -22.00
CA ASP A 192 -12.68 -16.55 -21.82
C ASP A 192 -11.80 -15.68 -20.91
N GLY A 193 -10.76 -16.28 -20.32
CA GLY A 193 -9.80 -15.62 -19.45
C GLY A 193 -10.26 -15.44 -18.01
N ASP A 194 -11.51 -15.78 -17.69
CA ASP A 194 -12.05 -15.62 -16.35
C ASP A 194 -11.36 -16.56 -15.36
N ARG A 195 -11.02 -17.79 -15.77
CA ARG A 195 -10.21 -18.70 -14.93
C ARG A 195 -8.89 -18.05 -14.53
N SER A 196 -8.14 -17.54 -15.51
CA SER A 196 -6.82 -16.94 -15.28
C SER A 196 -6.94 -15.70 -14.39
N ARG A 197 -7.97 -14.89 -14.61
CA ARG A 197 -8.23 -13.69 -13.82
C ARG A 197 -8.56 -14.02 -12.36
N VAL A 198 -9.49 -14.95 -12.10
CA VAL A 198 -9.85 -15.34 -10.72
C VAL A 198 -8.70 -16.08 -10.03
N LEU A 199 -7.94 -16.90 -10.76
CA LEU A 199 -6.75 -17.55 -10.23
C LEU A 199 -5.65 -16.53 -9.87
N LYS A 200 -5.48 -15.48 -10.68
CA LYS A 200 -4.59 -14.35 -10.36
C LYS A 200 -5.05 -13.61 -9.10
N VAL A 201 -6.34 -13.34 -8.97
CA VAL A 201 -6.90 -12.74 -7.74
C VAL A 201 -6.67 -13.65 -6.54
N LEU A 202 -6.83 -14.97 -6.68
CA LEU A 202 -6.56 -15.92 -5.60
C LEU A 202 -5.12 -15.80 -5.08
N VAL A 203 -4.12 -15.76 -5.97
CA VAL A 203 -2.72 -15.54 -5.59
C VAL A 203 -2.52 -14.21 -4.87
N GLN A 204 -3.14 -13.12 -5.36
CA GLN A 204 -3.06 -11.80 -4.73
C GLN A 204 -3.71 -11.77 -3.33
N LEU A 205 -4.83 -12.47 -3.15
CA LEU A 205 -5.49 -12.62 -1.84
C LEU A 205 -4.61 -13.42 -0.87
N ASP A 206 -3.97 -14.49 -1.34
CA ASP A 206 -3.06 -15.30 -0.53
C ASP A 206 -1.83 -14.51 -0.08
N VAL A 207 -1.21 -13.73 -0.98
CA VAL A 207 -0.10 -12.83 -0.62
C VAL A 207 -0.55 -11.80 0.43
N LYS A 208 -1.69 -11.13 0.21
CA LYS A 208 -2.20 -10.13 1.15
C LYS A 208 -2.56 -10.73 2.51
N LEU A 209 -3.17 -11.91 2.55
CA LEU A 209 -3.45 -12.64 3.80
C LEU A 209 -2.15 -12.99 4.52
N GLY A 210 -1.14 -13.46 3.79
CA GLY A 210 0.21 -13.69 4.31
C GLY A 210 0.80 -12.48 5.03
N GLU A 211 0.77 -11.31 4.39
CA GLU A 211 1.23 -10.04 4.98
C GLU A 211 0.46 -9.67 6.25
N LEU A 212 -0.87 -9.82 6.23
CA LEU A 212 -1.71 -9.51 7.39
C LEU A 212 -1.47 -10.45 8.56
N TYR A 213 -1.32 -11.75 8.30
CA TYR A 213 -1.01 -12.75 9.33
C TYR A 213 0.38 -12.54 9.94
N MET A 214 1.37 -12.10 9.13
CA MET A 214 2.70 -11.70 9.62
C MET A 214 2.70 -10.37 10.37
N SER A 215 1.65 -9.57 10.27
CA SER A 215 1.58 -8.29 10.97
C SER A 215 1.73 -8.48 12.48
N LYS A 216 2.32 -7.48 13.16
CA LYS A 216 2.49 -7.46 14.62
C LYS A 216 1.17 -7.69 15.39
N TYR A 217 0.03 -7.37 14.77
CA TYR A 217 -1.28 -7.43 15.40
C TYR A 217 -1.94 -8.80 15.32
N MET A 218 -1.83 -9.49 14.17
CA MET A 218 -2.34 -10.87 14.03
C MET A 218 -1.36 -11.88 14.62
N ASN A 219 -0.06 -11.74 14.31
CA ASN A 219 1.03 -12.58 14.80
C ASN A 219 0.73 -14.10 14.65
N GLN A 220 0.32 -14.49 13.44
CA GLN A 220 -0.01 -15.87 13.07
C GLN A 220 0.95 -16.35 11.95
N PRO A 221 2.24 -16.57 12.25
CA PRO A 221 3.25 -16.87 11.24
C PRO A 221 3.01 -18.20 10.51
N GLU A 222 2.38 -19.18 11.16
CA GLU A 222 2.06 -20.47 10.54
C GLU A 222 0.96 -20.32 9.45
N ASP A 223 -0.09 -19.55 9.73
CA ASP A 223 -1.13 -19.26 8.76
C ASP A 223 -0.60 -18.39 7.61
N ALA A 224 0.31 -17.46 7.92
CA ALA A 224 0.99 -16.67 6.90
C ALA A 224 1.82 -17.54 5.94
N GLU A 225 2.66 -18.41 6.49
CA GLU A 225 3.49 -19.33 5.71
C GLU A 225 2.59 -20.19 4.82
N LYS A 226 1.53 -20.77 5.38
CA LYS A 226 0.57 -21.58 4.63
C LYS A 226 -0.01 -20.83 3.42
N ARG A 227 -0.48 -19.59 3.61
CA ARG A 227 -1.04 -18.77 2.53
C ARG A 227 0.01 -18.42 1.49
N LEU A 228 1.21 -18.02 1.90
CA LEU A 228 2.28 -17.61 0.98
C LEU A 228 2.84 -18.79 0.17
N VAL A 229 2.92 -19.98 0.76
CA VAL A 229 3.26 -21.21 0.03
C VAL A 229 2.20 -21.51 -1.02
N GLU A 230 0.92 -21.49 -0.65
CA GLU A 230 -0.20 -21.70 -1.59
C GLU A 230 -0.17 -20.68 -2.74
N ALA A 231 0.18 -19.41 -2.47
CA ALA A 231 0.34 -18.37 -3.48
C ALA A 231 1.46 -18.70 -4.49
N VAL A 232 2.66 -19.02 -4.00
CA VAL A 232 3.84 -19.31 -4.84
C VAL A 232 3.66 -20.60 -5.62
N GLU A 233 3.14 -21.66 -4.99
CA GLU A 233 2.86 -22.93 -5.66
C GLU A 233 1.83 -22.75 -6.79
N THR A 234 0.75 -22.00 -6.53
CA THR A 234 -0.27 -21.70 -7.55
C THR A 234 0.35 -20.90 -8.70
N ALA A 235 1.14 -19.87 -8.38
CA ALA A 235 1.78 -19.00 -9.37
C ALA A 235 2.75 -19.76 -10.29
N LEU A 236 3.62 -20.60 -9.69
CA LEU A 236 4.59 -21.40 -10.42
C LEU A 236 3.93 -22.56 -11.19
N SER A 237 2.92 -23.23 -10.62
CA SER A 237 2.21 -24.32 -11.30
C SER A 237 1.53 -23.84 -12.57
N GLU A 238 0.86 -22.68 -12.52
CA GLU A 238 0.20 -22.11 -13.70
C GLU A 238 1.23 -21.61 -14.73
N LYS A 239 2.36 -21.03 -14.28
CA LYS A 239 3.46 -20.64 -15.16
C LYS A 239 4.04 -21.85 -15.91
N LEU A 240 4.38 -22.92 -15.19
CA LEU A 240 4.92 -24.16 -15.76
C LEU A 240 3.93 -24.80 -16.75
N ARG A 241 2.62 -24.77 -16.44
CA ARG A 241 1.58 -25.24 -17.35
C ARG A 241 1.56 -24.41 -18.64
N ARG A 242 1.61 -23.09 -18.56
CA ARG A 242 1.65 -22.19 -19.73
C ARG A 242 2.91 -22.39 -20.58
N GLU A 243 4.05 -22.65 -19.93
CA GLU A 243 5.31 -22.95 -20.63
C GLU A 243 5.27 -24.30 -21.34
N LYS A 244 4.69 -25.33 -20.70
CA LYS A 244 4.62 -26.69 -21.22
C LYS A 244 3.57 -26.87 -22.32
N ASP A 245 2.35 -26.39 -22.06
CA ASP A 245 1.18 -26.63 -22.92
C ASP A 245 0.93 -25.50 -23.91
N GLY A 246 1.63 -24.36 -23.73
CA GLY A 246 1.33 -23.11 -24.42
C GLY A 246 0.14 -22.36 -23.81
N VAL A 247 0.04 -21.08 -24.12
CA VAL A 247 -1.12 -20.24 -23.78
C VAL A 247 -2.19 -20.46 -24.84
N LYS A 248 -3.40 -20.83 -24.41
CA LYS A 248 -4.53 -21.03 -25.34
C LYS A 248 -5.16 -19.69 -25.74
N GLU A 249 -5.74 -19.64 -26.93
CA GLU A 249 -6.47 -18.46 -27.38
C GLU A 249 -7.62 -18.13 -26.41
N GLY A 250 -7.69 -16.86 -25.99
CA GLY A 250 -8.69 -16.37 -25.04
C GLY A 250 -8.42 -16.67 -23.56
N GLU A 251 -7.34 -17.39 -23.22
CA GLU A 251 -6.98 -17.70 -21.82
C GLU A 251 -6.58 -16.47 -20.99
N GLY A 252 -6.32 -15.34 -21.65
CA GLY A 252 -6.00 -14.07 -21.03
C GLY A 252 -4.62 -14.03 -20.37
N ASP A 253 -4.32 -12.87 -19.82
CA ASP A 253 -3.03 -12.60 -19.18
C ASP A 253 -2.86 -13.38 -17.88
N TRP A 254 -1.59 -13.55 -17.49
CA TRP A 254 -1.21 -14.14 -16.20
C TRP A 254 -0.55 -13.11 -15.28
N LEU A 255 0.03 -13.58 -14.19
CA LEU A 255 0.94 -12.81 -13.37
C LEU A 255 2.14 -12.36 -14.22
N ASN A 256 2.45 -11.08 -14.16
CA ASN A 256 3.69 -10.57 -14.72
C ASN A 256 4.88 -10.94 -13.81
N GLU A 257 6.10 -10.71 -14.30
CA GLU A 257 7.32 -11.04 -13.55
C GLU A 257 7.41 -10.33 -12.20
N GLN A 258 6.93 -9.08 -12.12
CA GLN A 258 6.92 -8.29 -10.88
C GLN A 258 5.96 -8.87 -9.84
N GLU A 259 4.77 -9.29 -10.25
CA GLU A 259 3.77 -9.91 -9.37
C GLU A 259 4.26 -11.27 -8.86
N LEU A 260 4.88 -12.08 -9.73
CA LEU A 260 5.49 -13.35 -9.32
C LEU A 260 6.69 -13.11 -8.40
N GLY A 261 7.54 -12.12 -8.70
CA GLY A 261 8.67 -11.71 -7.88
C GLY A 261 8.23 -11.25 -6.49
N GLY A 262 7.18 -10.44 -6.41
CA GLY A 262 6.60 -9.99 -5.13
C GLY A 262 6.01 -11.13 -4.30
N ALA A 263 5.39 -12.14 -4.93
CA ALA A 263 4.93 -13.33 -4.21
C ALA A 263 6.10 -14.14 -3.63
N LEU A 264 7.16 -14.33 -4.40
CA LEU A 264 8.38 -15.01 -3.95
C LEU A 264 9.09 -14.24 -2.84
N GLU A 265 9.21 -12.92 -2.97
CA GLU A 265 9.78 -12.04 -1.94
C GLU A 265 8.96 -12.08 -0.65
N SER A 266 7.63 -12.09 -0.74
CA SER A 266 6.74 -12.16 0.42
C SER A 266 6.94 -13.47 1.19
N LEU A 267 7.02 -14.60 0.49
CA LEU A 267 7.35 -15.89 1.11
C LEU A 267 8.78 -15.91 1.67
N GLY A 268 9.75 -15.35 0.93
CA GLY A 268 11.14 -15.23 1.40
C GLY A 268 11.24 -14.42 2.69
N SER A 269 10.50 -13.30 2.76
CA SER A 269 10.42 -12.44 3.95
C SER A 269 9.77 -13.17 5.13
N CYS A 270 8.72 -13.97 4.88
CA CYS A 270 8.11 -14.82 5.91
C CYS A 270 9.14 -15.80 6.50
N TYR A 271 9.93 -16.46 5.64
CA TYR A 271 11.00 -17.35 6.11
C TYR A 271 12.12 -16.62 6.83
N GLU A 272 12.53 -15.44 6.36
CA GLU A 272 13.53 -14.62 7.03
C GLU A 272 13.07 -14.20 8.44
N MET A 273 11.80 -13.78 8.60
CA MET A 273 11.23 -13.41 9.90
C MET A 273 11.14 -14.61 10.86
N ASN A 274 10.97 -15.83 10.33
CA ASN A 274 10.91 -17.07 11.10
C ASN A 274 12.29 -17.73 11.31
N ASN A 275 13.39 -17.03 11.02
CA ASN A 275 14.78 -17.54 11.06
C ASN A 275 15.10 -18.72 10.12
N ASN A 276 14.25 -18.96 9.12
CA ASN A 276 14.44 -19.98 8.08
C ASN A 276 15.23 -19.41 6.89
N HIS A 277 16.38 -18.79 7.15
CA HIS A 277 17.14 -18.03 6.13
C HIS A 277 17.61 -18.88 4.94
N TYR A 278 17.82 -20.19 5.14
CA TYR A 278 18.19 -21.10 4.07
C TYR A 278 17.06 -21.30 3.05
N LEU A 279 15.79 -21.19 3.48
CA LEU A 279 14.61 -21.21 2.59
C LEU A 279 14.36 -19.84 1.95
N ALA A 280 14.65 -18.76 2.67
CA ALA A 280 14.48 -17.39 2.17
C ALA A 280 15.43 -17.06 1.00
N THR A 281 16.69 -17.44 1.12
CA THR A 281 17.75 -17.12 0.14
C THR A 281 17.40 -17.50 -1.32
N PRO A 282 17.01 -18.75 -1.64
CA PRO A 282 16.64 -19.11 -3.02
C PRO A 282 15.41 -18.36 -3.53
N LEU A 283 14.45 -18.01 -2.68
CA LEU A 283 13.28 -17.23 -3.07
C LEU A 283 13.66 -15.79 -3.45
N PHE A 284 14.52 -15.14 -2.66
CA PHE A 284 15.03 -13.81 -3.00
C PHE A 284 15.90 -13.81 -4.26
N LEU A 285 16.71 -14.87 -4.46
CA LEU A 285 17.47 -15.03 -5.71
C LEU A 285 16.54 -15.16 -6.91
N GLN A 286 15.48 -15.97 -6.80
CA GLN A 286 14.51 -16.11 -7.87
C GLN A 286 13.74 -14.81 -8.11
N ALA A 287 13.31 -14.10 -7.06
CA ALA A 287 12.68 -12.79 -7.18
C ALA A 287 13.60 -11.77 -7.88
N LEU A 288 14.90 -11.78 -7.58
CA LEU A 288 15.87 -10.90 -8.22
C LEU A 288 15.98 -11.15 -9.73
N THR A 289 15.85 -12.40 -10.19
CA THR A 289 15.84 -12.72 -11.63
C THR A 289 14.60 -12.23 -12.38
N LEU A 290 13.50 -11.99 -11.65
CA LEU A 290 12.24 -11.47 -12.19
C LEU A 290 12.14 -9.94 -12.08
N CYS A 291 13.11 -9.32 -11.42
CA CYS A 291 13.18 -7.88 -11.22
C CYS A 291 14.00 -7.22 -12.34
N PRO A 292 13.62 -6.01 -12.81
CA PRO A 292 14.48 -5.28 -13.74
C PRO A 292 15.88 -5.05 -13.14
N PRO A 293 16.97 -5.35 -13.88
CA PRO A 293 18.32 -5.46 -13.31
C PRO A 293 18.90 -4.13 -12.81
N LYS A 294 18.39 -2.99 -13.30
CA LYS A 294 18.76 -1.63 -12.86
C LYS A 294 17.56 -0.94 -12.19
N SER A 295 17.08 -1.52 -11.10
CA SER A 295 15.95 -0.98 -10.33
C SER A 295 16.29 -0.83 -8.85
N CYS A 296 15.59 0.08 -8.18
CA CYS A 296 15.72 0.26 -6.74
C CYS A 296 15.27 -0.98 -5.95
N HIS A 297 14.25 -1.68 -6.44
CA HIS A 297 13.82 -2.93 -5.86
C HIS A 297 14.90 -4.04 -5.88
N ALA A 298 15.71 -4.11 -6.95
CA ALA A 298 16.85 -5.03 -7.00
C ALA A 298 17.88 -4.75 -5.88
N VAL A 299 18.08 -3.49 -5.47
CA VAL A 299 18.94 -3.12 -4.33
C VAL A 299 18.40 -3.75 -3.04
N VAL A 300 17.09 -3.70 -2.81
CA VAL A 300 16.44 -4.27 -1.64
C VAL A 300 16.59 -5.80 -1.63
N LEU A 301 16.31 -6.47 -2.76
CA LEU A 301 16.46 -7.92 -2.87
C LEU A 301 17.91 -8.37 -2.63
N MET A 302 18.90 -7.66 -3.18
CA MET A 302 20.32 -7.94 -2.91
C MET A 302 20.68 -7.80 -1.43
N ASN A 303 20.11 -6.80 -0.75
CA ASN A 303 20.27 -6.63 0.68
C ASN A 303 19.62 -7.76 1.50
N ASN A 304 18.42 -8.20 1.13
CA ASN A 304 17.72 -9.31 1.80
C ASN A 304 18.47 -10.64 1.62
N ILE A 305 19.04 -10.89 0.43
CA ILE A 305 19.95 -12.02 0.16
C ILE A 305 21.17 -11.93 1.10
N SER A 306 21.79 -10.76 1.21
CA SER A 306 22.96 -10.58 2.08
C SER A 306 22.66 -10.87 3.56
N SER A 307 21.50 -10.40 4.05
CA SER A 307 21.02 -10.61 5.41
C SER A 307 20.73 -12.09 5.68
N SER A 308 20.05 -12.74 4.75
CA SER A 308 19.73 -14.17 4.84
C SER A 308 20.99 -15.04 4.81
N LEU A 309 21.97 -14.74 3.96
CA LEU A 309 23.24 -15.47 3.95
C LEU A 309 24.02 -15.28 5.25
N ALA A 310 24.05 -14.06 5.79
CA ALA A 310 24.75 -13.78 7.03
C ALA A 310 24.13 -14.45 8.25
N GLN A 311 22.82 -14.71 8.24
CA GLN A 311 22.09 -15.38 9.33
C GLN A 311 21.88 -16.87 9.10
N SER A 312 22.11 -17.35 7.87
CA SER A 312 22.00 -18.76 7.53
C SER A 312 22.94 -19.60 8.38
N THR A 313 22.37 -20.59 9.05
CA THR A 313 23.10 -21.65 9.72
C THR A 313 22.85 -22.92 8.92
N PRO A 314 23.89 -23.68 8.53
CA PRO A 314 23.69 -24.99 7.91
C PRO A 314 22.76 -25.85 8.75
N PRO A 315 21.83 -26.61 8.15
CA PRO A 315 21.10 -27.62 8.91
C PRO A 315 22.12 -28.57 9.56
N PRO A 316 21.88 -29.02 10.81
CA PRO A 316 22.76 -29.99 11.45
C PRO A 316 22.91 -31.19 10.53
N VAL A 317 24.14 -31.57 10.22
CA VAL A 317 24.43 -32.77 9.44
C VAL A 317 23.88 -33.94 10.25
N SER A 318 22.75 -34.51 9.82
CA SER A 318 22.24 -35.74 10.43
C SER A 318 23.34 -36.80 10.29
N PRO A 319 23.81 -37.43 11.39
CA PRO A 319 24.88 -38.42 11.33
C PRO A 319 24.48 -39.75 10.65
N SER A 320 23.36 -39.78 9.93
CA SER A 320 22.81 -40.97 9.28
C SER A 320 23.34 -41.22 7.85
N SER A 321 24.34 -40.47 7.37
CA SER A 321 24.92 -40.68 6.03
C SER A 321 26.02 -41.74 5.96
N THR A 322 26.25 -42.56 7.00
CA THR A 322 27.31 -43.58 7.00
C THR A 322 26.88 -44.98 6.60
N THR A 323 25.60 -45.27 6.33
CA THR A 323 25.20 -46.60 5.87
C THR A 323 23.90 -46.58 5.09
N THR A 324 23.95 -46.26 3.79
CA THR A 324 22.95 -46.80 2.85
C THR A 324 23.52 -46.82 1.43
N THR A 325 23.76 -48.03 0.94
CA THR A 325 24.08 -48.39 -0.44
C THR A 325 22.86 -48.16 -1.35
N SER A 326 22.48 -46.90 -1.54
CA SER A 326 21.48 -46.51 -2.54
C SER A 326 21.94 -45.22 -3.21
N PRO A 327 22.02 -45.15 -4.55
CA PRO A 327 22.42 -43.93 -5.23
C PRO A 327 21.28 -42.92 -5.11
N SER A 328 21.36 -42.03 -4.12
CA SER A 328 20.52 -40.84 -4.10
C SER A 328 20.99 -39.90 -5.22
N HIS A 329 20.09 -39.62 -6.15
CA HIS A 329 20.31 -38.78 -7.33
C HIS A 329 20.41 -37.27 -6.99
N PHE A 330 20.54 -36.93 -5.70
CA PHE A 330 20.68 -35.57 -5.20
C PHE A 330 22.15 -35.30 -4.85
N PRO A 331 22.79 -34.27 -5.41
CA PRO A 331 24.16 -33.94 -5.07
C PRO A 331 24.22 -33.56 -3.58
N THR A 332 24.90 -34.39 -2.80
CA THR A 332 25.23 -34.13 -1.39
C THR A 332 26.39 -33.13 -1.34
N THR A 333 26.17 -31.91 -1.81
CA THR A 333 27.14 -30.82 -1.63
C THR A 333 27.18 -30.45 -0.14
N PRO A 334 28.35 -30.48 0.53
CA PRO A 334 28.44 -30.06 1.92
C PRO A 334 28.02 -28.59 2.03
N ALA A 335 27.26 -28.28 3.09
CA ALA A 335 26.83 -26.92 3.34
C ALA A 335 28.05 -26.00 3.50
N PRO A 336 28.01 -24.76 2.95
CA PRO A 336 29.12 -23.82 3.06
C PRO A 336 29.39 -23.50 4.54
N ASP A 337 30.67 -23.30 4.86
CA ASP A 337 31.07 -22.91 6.20
C ASP A 337 30.66 -21.46 6.51
N ARG A 338 30.65 -21.11 7.81
CA ARG A 338 30.22 -19.80 8.30
C ARG A 338 31.01 -18.65 7.66
N ALA A 339 32.31 -18.84 7.45
CA ALA A 339 33.18 -17.82 6.86
C ALA A 339 32.86 -17.58 5.37
N THR A 340 32.56 -18.63 4.61
CA THR A 340 32.10 -18.49 3.22
C THR A 340 30.78 -17.75 3.15
N LEU A 341 29.81 -18.09 4.01
CA LEU A 341 28.51 -17.40 4.07
C LEU A 341 28.66 -15.90 4.39
N LEU A 342 29.52 -15.53 5.35
CA LEU A 342 29.82 -14.13 5.65
C LEU A 342 30.49 -13.40 4.48
N THR A 343 31.38 -14.08 3.76
CA THR A 343 32.06 -13.52 2.59
C THR A 343 31.04 -13.25 1.47
N GLN A 344 30.15 -14.21 1.19
CA GLN A 344 29.09 -14.06 0.20
C GLN A 344 28.11 -12.94 0.60
N ALA A 345 27.70 -12.87 1.86
CA ALA A 345 26.86 -11.79 2.39
C ALA A 345 27.51 -10.41 2.17
N THR A 346 28.81 -10.28 2.48
CA THR A 346 29.58 -9.06 2.26
C THR A 346 29.57 -8.65 0.79
N GLN A 347 29.79 -9.61 -0.13
CA GLN A 347 29.75 -9.34 -1.57
C GLN A 347 28.38 -8.90 -2.06
N TRP A 348 27.30 -9.50 -1.56
CA TRP A 348 25.93 -9.09 -1.91
C TRP A 348 25.58 -7.69 -1.39
N ALA A 349 25.96 -7.35 -0.16
CA ALA A 349 25.76 -6.01 0.38
C ALA A 349 26.56 -4.95 -0.42
N GLN A 350 27.80 -5.26 -0.80
CA GLN A 350 28.60 -4.39 -1.67
C GLN A 350 27.96 -4.20 -3.05
N LYS A 351 27.41 -5.27 -3.66
CA LYS A 351 26.69 -5.19 -4.93
C LYS A 351 25.44 -4.32 -4.81
N ALA A 352 24.68 -4.45 -3.72
CA ALA A 352 23.50 -3.61 -3.46
C ALA A 352 23.87 -2.12 -3.40
N ILE A 353 24.90 -1.77 -2.64
CA ILE A 353 25.40 -0.39 -2.52
C ILE A 353 25.90 0.15 -3.86
N ALA A 354 26.67 -0.66 -4.60
CA ALA A 354 27.17 -0.27 -5.91
C ALA A 354 26.05 -0.05 -6.93
N LEU A 355 25.04 -0.93 -6.95
CA LEU A 355 23.87 -0.78 -7.80
C LEU A 355 23.09 0.48 -7.43
N ALA A 356 22.88 0.73 -6.14
CA ALA A 356 22.21 1.95 -5.69
C ALA A 356 22.96 3.21 -6.15
N ALA A 357 24.30 3.21 -6.16
CA ALA A 357 25.09 4.33 -6.64
C ALA A 357 25.02 4.53 -8.17
N ASP A 358 24.80 3.47 -8.96
CA ASP A 358 24.66 3.52 -10.42
C ASP A 358 23.28 4.05 -10.88
N ILE A 359 22.25 3.95 -10.03
CA ILE A 359 20.88 4.36 -10.37
C ILE A 359 20.70 5.88 -10.14
N ALA A 360 20.55 6.61 -11.25
CA ALA A 360 20.28 8.05 -11.28
C ALA A 360 18.79 8.38 -11.53
N PRO A 361 18.32 9.60 -11.17
CA PRO A 361 17.00 10.08 -11.56
C PRO A 361 16.78 10.03 -13.08
N PRO A 362 15.56 9.74 -13.58
CA PRO A 362 14.30 9.63 -12.84
C PRO A 362 14.02 8.24 -12.25
N ASN A 363 14.89 7.24 -12.47
CA ASN A 363 14.66 5.86 -12.02
C ASN A 363 15.04 5.64 -10.55
N ARG A 364 15.71 6.60 -9.92
CA ARG A 364 16.03 6.59 -8.50
C ARG A 364 14.82 7.10 -7.69
N ASP A 365 14.42 6.31 -6.70
CA ASP A 365 13.39 6.66 -5.73
C ASP A 365 13.84 6.39 -4.28
N GLU A 366 12.91 6.57 -3.33
CA GLU A 366 13.15 6.36 -1.90
C GLU A 366 13.56 4.91 -1.56
N GLU A 367 13.20 3.93 -2.39
CA GLU A 367 13.55 2.52 -2.18
C GLU A 367 15.06 2.31 -2.38
N CYS A 368 15.67 2.97 -3.37
CA CYS A 368 17.13 2.96 -3.55
C CYS A 368 17.86 3.58 -2.35
N ASP A 369 17.34 4.70 -1.86
CA ASP A 369 17.92 5.47 -0.76
C ASP A 369 17.88 4.67 0.54
N LEU A 370 16.71 4.11 0.87
CA LEU A 370 16.54 3.25 2.04
C LEU A 370 17.35 1.95 1.91
N GLY A 371 17.28 1.30 0.75
CA GLY A 371 18.04 0.09 0.45
C GLY A 371 19.55 0.29 0.59
N CYS A 372 20.08 1.43 0.11
CA CYS A 372 21.49 1.80 0.28
C CYS A 372 21.85 2.00 1.75
N ALA A 373 21.02 2.70 2.53
CA ALA A 373 21.26 2.93 3.95
C ALA A 373 21.31 1.60 4.73
N VAL A 374 20.34 0.71 4.49
CA VAL A 374 20.26 -0.61 5.15
C VAL A 374 21.40 -1.52 4.70
N ALA A 375 21.72 -1.59 3.40
CA ALA A 375 22.84 -2.38 2.90
C ALA A 375 24.19 -1.93 3.47
N THR A 376 24.39 -0.62 3.64
CA THR A 376 25.61 -0.06 4.26
C THR A 376 25.71 -0.43 5.73
N HIS A 377 24.59 -0.40 6.46
CA HIS A 377 24.52 -0.86 7.84
C HIS A 377 24.83 -2.36 7.96
N ASN A 378 24.19 -3.19 7.14
CA ASN A 378 24.40 -4.64 7.12
C ASN A 378 25.84 -5.01 6.76
N LEU A 379 26.46 -4.30 5.81
CA LEU A 379 27.88 -4.46 5.50
C LEU A 379 28.76 -4.21 6.73
N ALA A 380 28.44 -3.19 7.54
CA ALA A 380 29.15 -2.93 8.80
C ALA A 380 28.98 -4.08 9.81
N GLU A 381 27.77 -4.65 9.93
CA GLU A 381 27.52 -5.82 10.77
C GLU A 381 28.33 -7.03 10.32
N PHE A 382 28.41 -7.29 9.01
CA PHE A 382 29.18 -8.42 8.48
C PHE A 382 30.68 -8.25 8.70
N LEU A 383 31.21 -7.02 8.54
CA LEU A 383 32.59 -6.69 8.88
C LEU A 383 32.86 -6.85 10.38
N GLU A 384 31.91 -6.48 11.24
CA GLU A 384 31.98 -6.73 12.68
C GLU A 384 32.03 -8.23 12.99
N MET A 385 31.19 -9.04 12.34
CA MET A 385 31.18 -10.50 12.48
C MET A 385 32.49 -11.15 12.02
N GLN A 386 33.20 -10.53 11.08
CA GLN A 386 34.53 -10.95 10.61
C GLN A 386 35.68 -10.46 11.51
N GLY A 387 35.40 -9.69 12.56
CA GLY A 387 36.42 -9.09 13.44
C GLY A 387 37.12 -7.87 12.85
N ARG A 388 36.64 -7.33 11.71
CA ARG A 388 37.21 -6.15 11.02
C ARG A 388 36.64 -4.87 11.60
N PHE A 389 36.86 -4.64 12.91
CA PHE A 389 36.18 -3.58 13.67
C PHE A 389 36.43 -2.16 13.13
N LYS A 390 37.65 -1.87 12.66
CA LYS A 390 37.98 -0.54 12.08
C LYS A 390 37.14 -0.24 10.85
N GLU A 391 37.02 -1.20 9.94
CA GLU A 391 36.22 -1.06 8.72
C GLU A 391 34.72 -1.05 9.03
N ALA A 392 34.28 -1.90 9.98
CA ALA A 392 32.91 -1.90 10.45
C ALA A 392 32.50 -0.53 10.98
N ARG A 393 33.35 0.13 11.78
CA ARG A 393 33.07 1.48 12.28
C ARG A 393 32.87 2.50 11.17
N LEU A 394 33.78 2.53 10.18
CA LEU A 394 33.66 3.43 9.05
C LEU A 394 32.33 3.22 8.31
N LYS A 395 31.93 1.96 8.12
CA LYS A 395 30.65 1.62 7.47
C LYS A 395 29.43 1.96 8.33
N TYR A 396 29.48 1.81 9.65
CA TYR A 396 28.40 2.30 10.51
C TYR A 396 28.28 3.83 10.48
N GLU A 397 29.39 4.56 10.47
CA GLU A 397 29.39 6.03 10.37
C GLU A 397 28.83 6.49 9.02
N GLU A 398 29.20 5.83 7.92
CA GLU A 398 28.64 6.05 6.59
C GLU A 398 27.13 5.77 6.56
N ALA A 399 26.70 4.60 7.03
CA ALA A 399 25.28 4.21 7.10
C ALA A 399 24.45 5.23 7.89
N ARG A 400 24.98 5.70 9.03
CA ARG A 400 24.34 6.73 9.86
C ARG A 400 24.20 8.06 9.11
N SER A 401 25.21 8.45 8.33
CA SER A 401 25.17 9.66 7.51
C SER A 401 24.11 9.57 6.43
N VAL A 402 24.07 8.46 5.69
CA VAL A 402 23.07 8.20 4.64
C VAL A 402 21.67 8.19 5.25
N ALA A 403 21.45 7.43 6.33
CA ALA A 403 20.16 7.36 7.02
C ALA A 403 19.68 8.73 7.50
N LYS A 404 20.59 9.58 8.00
CA LYS A 404 20.25 10.95 8.41
C LYS A 404 19.85 11.83 7.22
N ALA A 405 20.54 11.72 6.09
CA ALA A 405 20.25 12.52 4.90
C ALA A 405 18.83 12.24 4.34
N ILE A 406 18.36 11.00 4.47
CA ILE A 406 17.05 10.55 3.95
C ILE A 406 15.94 10.59 5.02
N GLY A 407 16.24 11.06 6.24
CA GLY A 407 15.26 11.10 7.34
C GLY A 407 14.90 9.74 7.95
N PHE A 408 15.70 8.69 7.71
CA PHE A 408 15.47 7.35 8.24
C PHE A 408 15.99 7.21 9.68
N GLN A 409 15.17 7.66 10.63
CA GLN A 409 15.54 7.78 12.05
C GLN A 409 15.97 6.45 12.69
N GLU A 410 15.28 5.34 12.40
CA GLU A 410 15.64 4.02 12.93
C GLU A 410 17.05 3.60 12.46
N GLY A 411 17.40 3.86 11.19
CA GLY A 411 18.73 3.61 10.66
C GLY A 411 19.81 4.45 11.35
N VAL A 412 19.51 5.71 11.69
CA VAL A 412 20.44 6.58 12.44
C VAL A 412 20.73 6.02 13.82
N GLU A 413 19.70 5.54 14.51
CA GLU A 413 19.80 4.97 15.85
C GLU A 413 20.61 3.66 15.84
N ARG A 414 20.20 2.69 15.00
CA ARG A 414 20.87 1.38 14.89
C ARG A 414 22.33 1.51 14.45
N ALA A 415 22.63 2.35 13.46
CA ALA A 415 24.00 2.59 13.04
C ALA A 415 24.82 3.25 14.16
N GLY A 416 24.22 4.18 14.93
CA GLY A 416 24.85 4.78 16.11
C GLY A 416 25.17 3.77 17.21
N GLU A 417 24.30 2.79 17.45
CA GLU A 417 24.57 1.66 18.35
C GLU A 417 25.73 0.80 17.84
N GLY A 418 25.79 0.54 16.54
CA GLY A 418 26.90 -0.16 15.88
C GLY A 418 28.24 0.52 16.13
N VAL A 419 28.33 1.84 15.92
CA VAL A 419 29.55 2.64 16.20
C VAL A 419 29.99 2.50 17.66
N LYS A 420 29.07 2.59 18.62
CA LYS A 420 29.38 2.42 20.04
C LYS A 420 29.90 1.02 20.34
N ARG A 421 29.26 -0.01 19.77
CA ARG A 421 29.58 -1.43 20.00
C ARG A 421 30.97 -1.81 19.50
N VAL A 422 31.36 -1.34 18.31
CA VAL A 422 32.71 -1.61 17.76
C VAL A 422 33.77 -0.71 18.39
N GLY A 423 33.40 0.48 18.86
CA GLY A 423 34.33 1.41 19.52
C GLY A 423 34.94 0.87 20.81
N GLY A 424 34.28 -0.06 21.50
CA GLY A 424 34.83 -0.75 22.68
C GLY A 424 35.68 -2.00 22.37
N LYS A 425 35.81 -2.37 21.08
CA LYS A 425 36.58 -3.54 20.61
C LYS A 425 37.82 -3.15 19.80
N MET A 426 38.07 -1.85 19.65
CA MET A 426 39.30 -1.27 19.08
C MET A 426 40.30 -1.00 20.18
#